data_AF-A0A948BQP6-F1
#
_entry.id   AF-A0A948BQP6-F1
#
_cell.length_a   1.000
_cell.length_b   1.000
_cell.length_c   1.000
_cell.angle_alpha   90.00
_cell.angle_beta   90.00
_cell.angle_gamma   90.00
#
_symmetry.space_group_name_H-M   'P 1'
#
loop_
_entity.id
_entity.type
_entity.pdbx_description
1 polymer ?
#
loop_
_entity_poly.entity_id
_entity_poly.type
_entity_poly.pdbx_seq_one_letter_code
_entity_poly.pdbx_strand_id
1 'polypeptide(L)'
;MKKLQTTNYKLQTNKDFTSLNPAKRARSNLTGFTLVEILIVIAIMVVFTSVVVFRHRDFSNSIELKNTAYDIALALRETQVFGISSRGTDTVESFFYGYGVNFSTATPDSYISFVDSAGDNNLWFDDVTEELKKIDFPNGYKINELCFTPASSGIEDCAPPTLNVLFRRPEVDAIIKTTETGDSATSARIEIISPSGKVANVRVYESGQISVE
;
A
#
# COMPACT_ATOMS: atom_id res chain seq x y z
N MET A 1 -72.89 62.71 36.21
CA MET A 1 -71.79 63.49 36.81
C MET A 1 -71.99 63.62 38.31
N LYS A 2 -71.19 62.92 39.12
CA LYS A 2 -70.94 63.25 40.52
C LYS A 2 -69.64 62.58 40.95
N LYS A 3 -68.64 63.41 41.27
CA LYS A 3 -67.47 63.02 42.07
C LYS A 3 -67.96 62.62 43.47
N LEU A 4 -67.27 61.69 44.13
CA LEU A 4 -66.52 61.95 45.37
C LEU A 4 -66.15 60.66 46.13
N GLN A 5 -64.88 60.68 46.55
CA GLN A 5 -64.34 60.26 47.84
C GLN A 5 -64.10 58.78 48.17
N THR A 6 -62.82 58.60 48.50
CA THR A 6 -62.12 57.53 49.20
C THR A 6 -62.59 57.36 50.63
N THR A 7 -62.76 56.10 51.07
CA THR A 7 -62.50 55.71 52.47
C THR A 7 -61.93 54.30 52.55
N ASN A 8 -60.89 54.19 53.37
CA ASN A 8 -59.98 53.07 53.61
C ASN A 8 -60.63 51.82 54.21
N TYR A 9 -60.08 50.64 53.90
CA TYR A 9 -60.13 49.48 54.79
C TYR A 9 -58.74 48.85 54.95
N LYS A 10 -58.37 48.65 56.22
CA LYS A 10 -57.14 47.99 56.69
C LYS A 10 -57.08 46.55 56.16
N LEU A 11 -55.99 46.20 55.49
CA LEU A 11 -55.65 44.80 55.25
C LEU A 11 -54.91 44.25 56.47
N GLN A 12 -55.54 43.27 57.12
CA GLN A 12 -54.94 42.48 58.18
C GLN A 12 -53.77 41.67 57.62
N THR A 13 -52.62 41.76 58.27
CA THR A 13 -51.42 41.02 57.90
C THR A 13 -51.58 39.57 58.36
N ASN A 14 -51.94 38.69 57.41
CA ASN A 14 -51.89 37.26 57.66
C ASN A 14 -50.46 36.76 57.40
N LYS A 15 -49.88 36.20 58.47
CA LYS A 15 -48.52 35.68 58.53
C LYS A 15 -48.52 34.26 57.98
N ASP A 16 -48.39 34.11 56.66
CA ASP A 16 -48.13 32.80 56.03
C ASP A 16 -47.35 32.97 54.72
N PHE A 17 -46.13 33.50 54.82
CA PHE A 17 -45.09 33.22 53.83
C PHE A 17 -44.01 32.40 54.53
N THR A 18 -44.25 31.10 54.47
CA THR A 18 -43.32 30.01 54.65
C THR A 18 -41.92 30.35 54.12
N SER A 19 -40.98 30.39 55.07
CA SER A 19 -39.55 30.06 54.94
C SER A 19 -39.10 29.63 53.53
N LEU A 20 -38.64 30.58 52.72
CA LEU A 20 -37.63 30.27 51.70
C LEU A 20 -36.29 30.22 52.42
N ASN A 21 -35.97 29.01 52.88
CA ASN A 21 -34.63 28.60 53.26
C ASN A 21 -33.66 29.15 52.20
N PRO A 22 -32.66 30.00 52.54
CA PRO A 22 -31.68 30.40 51.54
C PRO A 22 -30.99 29.11 51.10
N ALA A 23 -31.25 28.67 49.86
CA ALA A 23 -30.60 27.52 49.27
C ALA A 23 -29.10 27.72 49.48
N LYS A 24 -28.53 26.92 50.38
CA LYS A 24 -27.12 26.93 50.71
C LYS A 24 -26.42 26.52 49.42
N ARG A 25 -25.97 27.49 48.62
CA ARG A 25 -25.20 27.24 47.40
C ARG A 25 -23.99 26.44 47.84
N ALA A 26 -24.00 25.14 47.58
CA ALA A 26 -22.79 24.34 47.60
C ALA A 26 -21.89 24.96 46.53
N ARG A 27 -20.89 25.75 46.97
CA ARG A 27 -19.76 26.06 46.10
C ARG A 27 -19.12 24.71 45.79
N SER A 28 -19.32 24.19 44.58
CA SER A 28 -18.36 23.24 44.06
C SER A 28 -17.04 24.01 44.00
N ASN A 29 -16.05 23.57 44.76
CA ASN A 29 -14.70 24.05 44.56
C ASN A 29 -14.33 23.61 43.14
N LEU A 30 -14.30 24.55 42.19
CA LEU A 30 -13.60 24.33 40.93
C LEU A 30 -12.11 24.31 41.29
N THR A 31 -11.63 23.14 41.68
CA THR A 31 -10.21 22.85 41.84
C THR A 31 -9.59 22.81 40.45
N GLY A 32 -8.76 23.79 40.12
CA GLY A 32 -7.93 23.77 38.92
C GLY A 32 -6.76 22.80 39.08
N PHE A 33 -6.16 22.41 37.95
CA PHE A 33 -4.93 21.62 37.94
C PHE A 33 -3.75 22.43 38.43
N THR A 34 -2.87 21.81 39.21
CA THR A 34 -1.64 22.46 39.64
C THR A 34 -0.62 22.48 38.49
N LEU A 35 0.28 23.46 38.48
CA LEU A 35 1.34 23.55 37.46
C LEU A 35 2.22 22.28 37.45
N VAL A 36 2.52 21.74 38.63
CA VAL A 36 3.33 20.54 38.79
C VAL A 36 2.64 19.30 38.20
N GLU A 37 1.31 19.19 38.35
CA GLU A 37 0.54 18.07 37.81
C GLU A 37 0.54 18.05 36.28
N ILE A 38 0.39 19.21 35.63
CA ILE A 38 0.49 19.33 34.17
C ILE A 38 1.91 18.99 33.69
N LEU A 39 2.95 19.36 34.45
CA LEU A 39 4.33 19.03 34.10
C LEU A 39 4.57 17.51 34.10
N ILE A 40 4.04 16.80 35.10
CA ILE A 40 4.12 15.34 35.18
C ILE A 40 3.36 14.69 34.03
N VAL A 41 2.17 15.18 33.70
CA VAL A 41 1.36 14.64 32.57
C VAL A 41 2.09 14.82 31.24
N ILE A 42 2.68 15.98 30.98
CA ILE A 42 3.46 16.23 29.75
C ILE A 42 4.68 15.30 29.70
N ALA A 43 5.40 15.13 30.82
CA ALA A 43 6.56 14.25 30.88
C ALA A 43 6.18 12.81 30.50
N ILE A 44 5.07 12.30 31.05
CA ILE A 44 4.55 10.97 30.73
C ILE A 44 4.12 10.88 29.25
N MET A 45 3.41 11.88 28.74
CA MET A 45 2.98 11.92 27.33
C MET A 45 4.17 11.89 26.36
N VAL A 46 5.25 12.63 26.64
CA VAL A 46 6.44 12.65 25.77
C VAL A 46 7.09 11.26 25.72
N VAL A 47 7.22 10.59 26.87
CA VAL A 47 7.78 9.23 26.93
C VAL A 47 6.91 8.27 26.11
N PHE A 48 5.59 8.26 26.29
CA PHE A 48 4.69 7.39 25.51
C PHE A 48 4.73 7.70 24.01
N THR A 49 4.68 8.99 23.64
CA THR A 49 4.70 9.42 22.23
C THR A 49 5.99 9.00 21.55
N SER A 50 7.13 9.07 22.25
CA SER A 50 8.41 8.65 21.69
C SER A 50 8.39 7.18 21.24
N VAL A 51 7.90 6.27 22.08
CA VAL A 51 7.82 4.83 21.78
C VAL A 51 6.91 4.56 20.58
N VAL A 52 5.77 5.26 20.51
CA VAL A 52 4.81 5.13 19.40
C VAL A 52 5.43 5.62 18.08
N VAL A 53 6.09 6.78 18.08
CA VAL A 53 6.70 7.36 16.87
C VAL A 53 7.83 6.49 16.33
N PHE A 54 8.66 5.91 17.20
CA PHE A 54 9.71 4.99 16.77
C PHE A 54 9.14 3.75 16.07
N ARG A 55 8.08 3.15 16.63
CA ARG A 55 7.43 1.98 16.01
C ARG A 55 6.66 2.29 14.73
N HIS A 56 6.15 3.52 14.58
CA HIS A 56 5.38 3.90 13.40
C HIS A 56 6.21 3.83 12.12
N ARG A 57 7.50 4.21 12.16
CA ARG A 57 8.39 4.16 10.98
C ARG A 57 8.56 2.74 10.44
N ASP A 58 8.80 1.77 11.32
CA ASP A 58 8.99 0.37 10.92
C ASP A 58 7.72 -0.26 10.33
N PHE A 59 6.56 0.16 10.85
CA PHE A 59 5.26 -0.26 10.36
C PHE A 59 4.97 0.33 8.99
N SER A 60 5.17 1.63 8.80
CA SER A 60 4.99 2.30 7.51
C SER A 60 5.89 1.68 6.43
N ASN A 61 7.16 1.39 6.76
CA ASN A 61 8.07 0.72 5.82
C ASN A 61 7.61 -0.71 5.47
N SER A 62 7.05 -1.46 6.42
CA SER A 62 6.54 -2.80 6.13
C SER A 62 5.26 -2.79 5.29
N ILE A 63 4.41 -1.79 5.47
CA ILE A 63 3.22 -1.62 4.61
C ILE A 63 3.66 -1.27 3.20
N GLU A 64 4.56 -0.30 3.08
CA GLU A 64 5.01 0.16 1.76
C GLU A 64 5.72 -0.96 1.00
N LEU A 65 6.61 -1.73 1.66
CA LEU A 65 7.23 -2.91 1.07
C LEU A 65 6.20 -3.91 0.52
N LYS A 66 5.16 -4.17 1.32
CA LYS A 66 4.08 -5.08 0.95
C LYS A 66 3.23 -4.53 -0.20
N ASN A 67 2.96 -3.23 -0.21
CA ASN A 67 2.28 -2.57 -1.33
C ASN A 67 3.10 -2.70 -2.61
N THR A 68 4.41 -2.42 -2.57
CA THR A 68 5.29 -2.58 -3.74
C THR A 68 5.29 -4.02 -4.26
N ALA A 69 5.35 -5.02 -3.37
CA ALA A 69 5.25 -6.42 -3.77
C ALA A 69 3.89 -6.76 -4.41
N TYR A 70 2.79 -6.21 -3.89
CA TYR A 70 1.47 -6.35 -4.53
C TYR A 70 1.35 -5.61 -5.84
N ASP A 71 1.99 -4.45 -6.02
CA ASP A 71 1.99 -3.71 -7.28
C ASP A 71 2.70 -4.51 -8.38
N ILE A 72 3.79 -5.20 -8.05
CA ILE A 72 4.45 -6.14 -8.96
C ILE A 72 3.53 -7.31 -9.29
N ALA A 73 2.92 -7.94 -8.28
CA ALA A 73 2.00 -9.06 -8.50
C ALA A 73 0.80 -8.66 -9.34
N LEU A 74 0.29 -7.43 -9.17
CA LEU A 74 -0.77 -6.85 -9.97
C LEU A 74 -0.32 -6.64 -11.40
N ALA A 75 0.87 -6.06 -11.63
CA ALA A 75 1.41 -5.86 -12.97
C ALA A 75 1.56 -7.20 -13.72
N LEU A 76 2.07 -8.24 -13.05
CA LEU A 76 2.15 -9.59 -13.61
C LEU A 76 0.77 -10.18 -13.93
N ARG A 77 -0.24 -9.89 -13.09
CA ARG A 77 -1.61 -10.34 -13.36
C ARG A 77 -2.23 -9.58 -14.52
N GLU A 78 -1.95 -8.29 -14.66
CA GLU A 78 -2.38 -7.48 -15.79
C GLU A 78 -1.77 -7.98 -17.09
N THR A 79 -0.46 -8.26 -17.12
CA THR A 79 0.20 -8.84 -18.30
C THR A 79 -0.32 -10.24 -18.62
N GLN A 80 -0.62 -11.07 -17.62
CA GLN A 80 -1.30 -12.34 -17.84
C GLN A 80 -2.67 -12.16 -18.51
N VAL A 81 -3.47 -11.20 -18.03
CA VAL A 81 -4.78 -10.91 -18.61
C VAL A 81 -4.63 -10.36 -20.03
N PHE A 82 -3.67 -9.47 -20.31
CA PHE A 82 -3.46 -8.92 -21.65
C PHE A 82 -2.86 -9.95 -22.63
N GLY A 83 -1.87 -10.72 -22.19
CA GLY A 83 -1.27 -11.80 -22.97
C GLY A 83 -2.25 -12.92 -23.31
N ILE A 84 -3.22 -13.19 -22.43
CA ILE A 84 -4.28 -14.18 -22.65
C ILE A 84 -5.54 -13.54 -23.24
N SER A 85 -5.72 -12.22 -23.32
CA SER A 85 -6.96 -11.59 -23.82
C SER A 85 -6.77 -10.98 -25.21
N SER A 86 -7.51 -11.49 -26.19
CA SER A 86 -7.54 -10.92 -27.54
C SER A 86 -8.43 -9.71 -27.51
N ARG A 87 -7.82 -8.53 -27.54
CA ARG A 87 -8.50 -7.34 -28.04
C ARG A 87 -8.38 -7.39 -29.55
N GLY A 88 -9.45 -7.79 -30.23
CA GLY A 88 -9.50 -7.73 -31.69
C GLY A 88 -9.40 -6.28 -32.14
N THR A 89 -8.23 -5.87 -32.64
CA THR A 89 -8.07 -4.60 -33.35
C THR A 89 -7.06 -4.74 -34.50
N ASP A 90 -7.60 -4.43 -35.68
CA ASP A 90 -7.10 -4.04 -37.00
C ASP A 90 -6.05 -4.84 -37.79
N THR A 91 -5.21 -5.70 -37.21
CA THR A 91 -4.29 -6.55 -38.00
C THR A 91 -4.13 -7.97 -37.44
N VAL A 92 -3.91 -8.95 -38.32
CA VAL A 92 -3.76 -10.38 -37.98
C VAL A 92 -2.50 -10.63 -37.12
N GLU A 93 -1.48 -9.79 -37.24
CA GLU A 93 -0.20 -9.95 -36.54
C GLU A 93 -0.25 -9.51 -35.06
N SER A 94 -1.09 -8.52 -34.74
CA SER A 94 -1.34 -8.05 -33.35
C SER A 94 -1.90 -9.14 -32.43
N PHE A 95 -2.44 -10.21 -32.99
CA PHE A 95 -3.06 -11.30 -32.24
C PHE A 95 -2.05 -12.19 -31.50
N PHE A 96 -0.76 -12.13 -31.88
CA PHE A 96 0.29 -13.00 -31.36
C PHE A 96 1.31 -12.26 -30.47
N TYR A 97 1.09 -11.00 -30.13
CA TYR A 97 2.02 -10.26 -29.28
C TYR A 97 2.03 -10.80 -27.85
N GLY A 98 3.24 -11.00 -27.32
CA GLY A 98 3.47 -11.38 -25.93
C GLY A 98 3.46 -10.15 -25.04
N TYR A 99 2.80 -10.23 -23.89
CA TYR A 99 2.84 -9.15 -22.88
C TYR A 99 3.68 -9.63 -21.70
N GLY A 100 4.60 -8.79 -21.24
CA GLY A 100 5.55 -9.18 -20.21
C GLY A 100 5.95 -8.06 -19.27
N VAL A 101 6.65 -8.48 -18.21
CA VAL A 101 7.34 -7.62 -17.26
C VAL A 101 8.81 -8.01 -17.25
N ASN A 102 9.67 -7.02 -17.45
CA ASN A 102 11.11 -7.14 -17.36
C ASN A 102 11.59 -6.56 -16.02
N PHE A 103 12.40 -7.35 -15.32
CA PHE A 103 13.15 -6.96 -14.14
C PHE A 103 14.64 -7.00 -14.46
N SER A 104 15.39 -6.01 -13.97
CA SER A 104 16.82 -5.90 -14.20
C SER A 104 17.54 -5.48 -12.92
N THR A 105 18.62 -6.18 -12.59
CA THR A 105 19.47 -5.81 -11.45
C THR A 105 20.33 -4.56 -11.73
N ALA A 106 20.48 -4.17 -13.01
CA ALA A 106 21.15 -2.94 -13.40
C ALA A 106 20.30 -1.68 -13.13
N THR A 107 18.98 -1.83 -13.15
CA THR A 107 18.01 -0.76 -12.80
C THR A 107 17.10 -1.26 -11.68
N PRO A 108 17.64 -1.46 -10.47
CA PRO A 108 16.93 -2.16 -9.40
C PRO A 108 15.79 -1.34 -8.81
N ASP A 109 15.72 -0.04 -9.11
CA ASP A 109 14.72 0.89 -8.58
C ASP A 109 13.44 0.93 -9.43
N SER A 110 13.32 0.09 -10.47
CA SER A 110 12.17 0.08 -11.38
C SER A 110 11.96 -1.26 -12.05
N TYR A 111 10.78 -1.45 -12.65
CA TYR A 111 10.50 -2.53 -13.57
C TYR A 111 9.78 -2.02 -14.81
N ILE A 112 9.87 -2.75 -15.92
CA ILE A 112 9.35 -2.34 -17.22
C ILE A 112 8.27 -3.32 -17.65
N SER A 113 7.08 -2.82 -17.96
CA SER A 113 6.08 -3.58 -18.72
C SER A 113 6.33 -3.36 -20.21
N PHE A 114 6.33 -4.44 -20.98
CA PHE A 114 6.64 -4.43 -22.40
C PHE A 114 5.66 -5.29 -23.21
N VAL A 115 5.64 -5.06 -24.52
CA VAL A 115 4.94 -5.88 -25.51
C VAL A 115 5.91 -6.29 -26.62
N ASP A 116 6.05 -7.60 -26.79
CA ASP A 116 6.81 -8.20 -27.89
C ASP A 116 6.00 -8.02 -29.17
N SER A 117 6.25 -6.89 -29.85
CA SER A 117 5.56 -6.44 -31.05
C SER A 117 6.52 -6.10 -32.20
N ALA A 118 7.83 -6.26 -31.99
CA ALA A 118 8.87 -5.96 -32.98
C ALA A 118 8.92 -6.96 -34.15
N GLY A 119 8.08 -8.00 -34.14
CA GLY A 119 7.93 -8.94 -35.25
C GLY A 119 8.99 -10.04 -35.30
N ASP A 120 9.94 -10.06 -34.36
CA ASP A 120 10.87 -11.16 -34.15
C ASP A 120 10.34 -12.22 -33.17
N ASN A 121 9.32 -11.86 -32.37
CA ASN A 121 8.53 -12.76 -31.52
C ASN A 121 9.45 -13.61 -30.61
N ASN A 122 10.56 -13.00 -30.19
CA ASN A 122 11.66 -13.63 -29.46
C ASN A 122 11.30 -13.89 -27.98
N LEU A 123 10.18 -13.32 -27.53
CA LEU A 123 9.66 -13.35 -26.17
C LEU A 123 10.67 -12.80 -25.16
N TRP A 124 11.36 -11.73 -25.53
CA TRP A 124 12.28 -10.96 -24.72
C TRP A 124 11.90 -9.48 -24.76
N PHE A 125 12.46 -8.72 -23.84
CA PHE A 125 12.53 -7.28 -23.98
C PHE A 125 13.85 -6.94 -24.65
N ASP A 126 13.81 -6.45 -25.89
CA ASP A 126 15.01 -6.18 -26.69
C ASP A 126 15.48 -4.71 -26.61
N ASP A 127 14.54 -3.78 -26.67
CA ASP A 127 14.78 -2.33 -26.76
C ASP A 127 13.55 -1.51 -26.32
N VAL A 128 13.76 -0.20 -26.22
CA VAL A 128 12.75 0.80 -25.87
C VAL A 128 11.52 0.83 -26.78
N THR A 129 11.59 0.20 -27.95
CA THR A 129 10.46 0.09 -28.89
C THR A 129 9.35 -0.82 -28.37
N GLU A 130 9.68 -1.74 -27.47
CA GLU A 130 8.74 -2.69 -26.86
C GLU A 130 8.23 -2.21 -25.49
N GLU A 131 8.84 -1.14 -24.95
CA GLU A 131 8.44 -0.56 -23.68
C GLU A 131 7.01 0.00 -23.76
N LEU A 132 6.12 -0.55 -22.94
CA LEU A 132 4.79 0.01 -22.73
C LEU A 132 4.81 1.05 -21.61
N LYS A 133 5.44 0.68 -20.49
CA LYS A 133 5.44 1.48 -19.28
C LYS A 133 6.59 1.10 -18.37
N LYS A 134 7.37 2.10 -17.97
CA LYS A 134 8.28 2.00 -16.83
C LYS A 134 7.57 2.37 -15.53
N ILE A 135 7.76 1.57 -14.48
CA ILE A 135 7.23 1.81 -13.14
C ILE A 135 8.40 1.88 -12.18
N ASP A 136 8.58 3.04 -11.55
CA ASP A 136 9.59 3.25 -10.52
C ASP A 136 9.05 2.84 -9.15
N PHE A 137 9.90 2.24 -8.33
CA PHE A 137 9.58 1.93 -6.94
C PHE A 137 9.58 3.18 -6.06
N PRO A 138 8.90 3.13 -4.90
CA PRO A 138 9.05 4.18 -3.89
C PRO A 138 10.51 4.36 -3.49
N ASN A 139 10.87 5.58 -3.07
CA ASN A 139 12.27 5.92 -2.79
C ASN A 139 12.94 4.96 -1.80
N GLY A 140 14.07 4.39 -2.24
CA GLY A 140 14.91 3.49 -1.45
C GLY A 140 14.44 2.04 -1.38
N TYR A 141 13.34 1.70 -2.06
CA TYR A 141 12.97 0.32 -2.37
C TYR A 141 13.64 -0.09 -3.67
N LYS A 142 14.18 -1.30 -3.69
CA LYS A 142 14.93 -1.80 -4.83
C LYS A 142 14.83 -3.31 -4.93
N ILE A 143 15.09 -3.85 -6.11
CA ILE A 143 15.32 -5.28 -6.32
C ILE A 143 16.60 -5.65 -5.59
N ASN A 144 16.52 -6.62 -4.68
CA ASN A 144 17.67 -7.18 -3.99
C ASN A 144 18.28 -8.32 -4.80
N GLU A 145 17.43 -9.24 -5.23
CA GLU A 145 17.82 -10.47 -5.90
C GLU A 145 16.71 -10.91 -6.85
N LEU A 146 17.11 -11.48 -7.99
CA LEU A 146 16.21 -12.14 -8.92
C LEU A 146 16.58 -13.61 -8.91
N CYS A 147 15.61 -14.50 -8.80
CA CYS A 147 15.85 -15.92 -8.90
C CYS A 147 14.91 -16.58 -9.90
N PHE A 148 15.37 -17.67 -10.49
CA PHE A 148 14.58 -18.53 -11.36
C PHE A 148 14.95 -19.99 -11.12
N THR A 149 14.02 -20.90 -11.39
CA THR A 149 14.24 -22.34 -11.31
C THR A 149 14.14 -22.91 -12.71
N PRO A 150 15.27 -23.20 -13.39
CA PRO A 150 15.25 -23.78 -14.73
C PRO A 150 14.49 -25.11 -14.74
N ALA A 151 13.69 -25.37 -15.78
CA ALA A 151 12.98 -26.64 -15.93
C ALA A 151 13.94 -27.84 -16.10
N SER A 152 15.18 -27.57 -16.55
CA SER A 152 16.21 -28.59 -16.80
C SER A 152 16.88 -29.11 -15.53
N SER A 153 17.16 -28.23 -14.56
CA SER A 153 17.90 -28.57 -13.33
C SER A 153 16.99 -28.71 -12.11
N GLY A 154 15.87 -27.96 -12.06
CA GLY A 154 15.02 -27.87 -10.87
C GLY A 154 15.68 -27.20 -9.67
N ILE A 155 16.85 -26.59 -9.84
CA ILE A 155 17.61 -25.90 -8.78
C ILE A 155 17.45 -24.40 -8.98
N GLU A 156 17.05 -23.69 -7.93
CA GLU A 156 16.89 -22.23 -7.97
C GLU A 156 18.26 -21.55 -8.14
N ASP A 157 18.39 -20.76 -9.20
CA ASP A 157 19.52 -19.87 -9.48
C ASP A 157 19.08 -18.43 -9.21
N CYS A 158 19.88 -17.70 -8.45
CA CYS A 158 19.59 -16.37 -7.94
C CYS A 158 20.51 -15.28 -8.49
N ALA A 159 21.28 -15.57 -9.55
CA ALA A 159 22.19 -14.61 -10.15
C ALA A 159 21.88 -14.16 -11.60
N PRO A 160 20.65 -14.24 -12.16
CA PRO A 160 20.40 -13.68 -13.49
C PRO A 160 20.45 -12.14 -13.45
N PRO A 161 21.11 -11.48 -14.44
CA PRO A 161 21.12 -10.03 -14.53
C PRO A 161 19.74 -9.45 -14.85
N THR A 162 18.92 -10.22 -15.57
CA THR A 162 17.60 -9.84 -16.06
C THR A 162 16.64 -11.02 -15.97
N LEU A 163 15.37 -10.71 -15.72
CA LEU A 163 14.28 -11.67 -15.65
C LEU A 163 13.08 -11.13 -16.43
N ASN A 164 12.64 -11.90 -17.42
CA ASN A 164 11.44 -11.62 -18.20
C ASN A 164 10.37 -12.62 -17.82
N VAL A 165 9.20 -12.12 -17.43
CA VAL A 165 8.00 -12.93 -17.21
C VAL A 165 6.94 -12.47 -18.18
N LEU A 166 6.51 -13.36 -19.07
CA LEU A 166 5.58 -13.01 -20.15
C LEU A 166 4.48 -14.06 -20.33
N PHE A 167 3.41 -13.62 -20.96
CA PHE A 167 2.25 -14.44 -21.29
C PHE A 167 1.87 -14.19 -22.74
N ARG A 168 1.60 -15.26 -23.48
CA ARG A 168 1.24 -15.17 -24.90
C ARG A 168 0.29 -16.29 -25.30
N ARG A 169 -0.78 -15.93 -26.01
CA ARG A 169 -1.67 -16.88 -26.66
C ARG A 169 -0.94 -17.83 -27.63
N PRO A 170 -1.40 -19.09 -27.78
CA PRO A 170 -2.51 -19.73 -27.07
C PRO A 170 -2.13 -20.31 -25.70
N GLU A 171 -0.89 -20.12 -25.26
CA GLU A 171 -0.35 -20.66 -24.00
C GLU A 171 -0.82 -19.81 -22.81
N VAL A 172 -1.41 -20.46 -21.80
CA VAL A 172 -1.85 -19.79 -20.56
C VAL A 172 -0.78 -19.78 -19.49
N ASP A 173 0.27 -20.57 -19.72
CA ASP A 173 1.41 -20.74 -18.84
C ASP A 173 2.33 -19.51 -18.91
N ALA A 174 2.97 -19.18 -17.79
CA ALA A 174 3.95 -18.12 -17.71
C ALA A 174 5.24 -18.58 -18.39
N ILE A 175 5.69 -17.81 -19.36
CA ILE A 175 6.98 -18.01 -20.01
C ILE A 175 7.99 -17.16 -19.24
N ILE A 176 8.92 -17.83 -18.57
CA ILE A 176 9.94 -17.19 -17.74
C ILE A 176 11.28 -17.37 -18.43
N LYS A 177 11.93 -16.27 -18.78
CA LYS A 177 13.22 -16.26 -19.47
C LYS A 177 14.22 -15.33 -18.80
N THR A 178 15.50 -15.68 -18.87
CA THR A 178 16.62 -14.84 -18.45
C THR A 178 17.54 -14.58 -19.65
N THR A 179 18.34 -13.51 -19.62
CA THR A 179 19.25 -13.19 -20.75
C THR A 179 20.38 -14.22 -20.93
N GLU A 180 20.69 -15.03 -19.91
CA GLU A 180 21.81 -15.99 -19.96
C GLU A 180 21.42 -17.38 -20.47
N THR A 181 20.16 -17.76 -20.25
CA THR A 181 19.64 -19.08 -20.61
C THR A 181 18.26 -18.86 -21.16
N GLY A 182 18.09 -19.02 -22.47
CA GLY A 182 16.77 -19.07 -23.12
C GLY A 182 15.91 -20.26 -22.67
N ASP A 183 16.32 -20.98 -21.63
CA ASP A 183 15.61 -22.08 -21.00
C ASP A 183 14.35 -21.57 -20.31
N SER A 184 13.25 -22.28 -20.50
CA SER A 184 12.03 -22.07 -19.73
C SER A 184 12.26 -22.40 -18.25
N ALA A 185 11.85 -21.50 -17.37
CA ALA A 185 11.89 -21.71 -15.92
C ALA A 185 10.53 -22.18 -15.39
N THR A 186 10.53 -23.11 -14.44
CA THR A 186 9.33 -23.58 -13.74
C THR A 186 8.82 -22.56 -12.71
N SER A 187 9.71 -21.74 -12.16
CA SER A 187 9.33 -20.62 -11.30
C SER A 187 10.35 -19.48 -11.32
N ALA A 188 9.92 -18.29 -10.93
CA ALA A 188 10.77 -17.14 -10.66
C ALA A 188 10.41 -16.49 -9.34
N ARG A 189 11.40 -15.98 -8.61
CA ARG A 189 11.26 -15.19 -7.40
C ARG A 189 11.90 -13.83 -7.61
N ILE A 190 11.15 -12.77 -7.35
CA ILE A 190 11.62 -11.39 -7.34
C ILE A 190 11.69 -10.97 -5.87
N GLU A 191 12.88 -10.68 -5.35
CA GLU A 191 13.06 -10.18 -4.00
C GLU A 191 13.23 -8.66 -3.99
N ILE A 192 12.38 -7.99 -3.22
CA ILE A 192 12.42 -6.53 -3.02
C ILE A 192 12.94 -6.25 -1.62
N ILE A 193 13.86 -5.30 -1.49
CA ILE A 193 14.37 -4.82 -0.20
C ILE A 193 13.93 -3.40 0.07
N SER A 194 13.46 -3.16 1.29
CA SER A 194 13.12 -1.83 1.82
C SER A 194 14.37 -1.09 2.32
N PRO A 195 14.32 0.25 2.49
CA PRO A 195 15.41 1.03 3.10
C PRO A 195 15.79 0.58 4.52
N SER A 196 14.86 -0.09 5.21
CA SER A 196 15.03 -0.63 6.56
C SER A 196 15.66 -2.03 6.61
N GLY A 197 15.96 -2.62 5.45
CA GLY A 197 16.58 -3.95 5.33
C GLY A 197 15.61 -5.13 5.41
N LYS A 198 14.30 -4.87 5.48
CA LYS A 198 13.27 -5.92 5.34
C LYS A 198 13.08 -6.29 3.88
N VAL A 199 12.85 -7.57 3.61
CA VAL A 199 12.62 -8.13 2.27
C VAL A 199 11.19 -8.63 2.11
N ALA A 200 10.69 -8.61 0.88
CA ALA A 200 9.44 -9.23 0.46
C ALA A 200 9.64 -9.93 -0.89
N ASN A 201 8.95 -11.04 -1.09
CA ASN A 201 9.15 -11.91 -2.23
C ASN A 201 7.89 -11.98 -3.09
N VAL A 202 8.07 -11.89 -4.40
CA VAL A 202 7.01 -12.17 -5.37
C VAL A 202 7.42 -13.38 -6.18
N ARG A 203 6.65 -14.47 -6.09
CA ARG A 203 6.93 -15.72 -6.81
C ARG A 203 5.91 -15.94 -7.92
N VAL A 204 6.40 -16.25 -9.11
CA VAL A 204 5.61 -16.63 -10.27
C VAL A 204 5.96 -18.06 -10.66
N TYR A 205 4.96 -18.87 -10.94
CA TYR A 205 5.12 -20.22 -11.43
C TYR A 205 4.77 -20.30 -12.91
N GLU A 206 5.35 -21.27 -13.61
CA GLU A 206 5.04 -21.61 -15.00
C GLU A 206 3.53 -21.84 -15.20
N SER A 207 2.80 -22.33 -14.20
CA SER A 207 1.33 -22.47 -14.25
C SER A 207 0.56 -21.13 -14.29
N GLY A 208 1.26 -19.99 -14.25
CA GLY A 208 0.66 -18.66 -14.13
C GLY A 208 0.16 -18.32 -12.74
N GLN A 209 0.48 -19.12 -11.72
CA GLN A 209 0.23 -18.78 -10.32
C GLN A 209 1.19 -17.67 -9.87
N ILE A 210 0.65 -16.65 -9.21
CA ILE A 210 1.41 -15.52 -8.64
C ILE A 210 1.17 -15.51 -7.13
N SER A 211 2.24 -15.46 -6.34
CA SER A 211 2.24 -15.44 -4.88
C SER A 211 3.07 -14.27 -4.37
N VAL A 212 2.63 -13.68 -3.26
CA VAL A 212 3.37 -12.64 -2.52
C VAL A 212 3.66 -13.18 -1.13
N GLU A 213 4.93 -13.20 -0.76
CA GLU A 213 5.50 -13.81 0.45
C GLU A 213 6.20 -12.77 1.34
#